data_AF-A0A8T5IPH0-F1
#
_entry.id   AF-A0A8T5IPH0-F1
#
_cell.length_a   1.000
_cell.length_b   1.000
_cell.length_c   1.000
_cell.angle_alpha   90.00
_cell.angle_beta   90.00
_cell.angle_gamma   90.00
#
_symmetry.space_group_name_H-M   'P 1'
#
loop_
_entity.id
_entity.type
_entity.pdbx_description
1 polymer ?
#
loop_
_entity_poly.entity_id
_entity_poly.type
_entity_poly.pdbx_seq_one_letter_code
_entity_poly.pdbx_strand_id
1 'polypeptide(L)'
;MVNQGIILDLFGFEIIELVPTKFGNGAHLLIPKKYSKQKIKVIVGKPVKVQNNKIQISIFGNEILERKPSKFGTGYHIIIPKNNIGKKIKLIVGVENE
;
A
#
# COMPACT_ATOMS: atom_id res chain seq x y z
N MET A 1 -4.62 -15.34 23.66
CA MET A 1 -4.88 -14.09 22.90
C MET A 1 -5.29 -14.47 21.49
N VAL A 2 -6.53 -14.17 21.09
CA VAL A 2 -6.97 -14.38 19.71
C VAL A 2 -6.19 -13.39 18.85
N ASN A 3 -5.41 -13.91 17.90
CA ASN A 3 -4.64 -13.09 16.97
C ASN A 3 -5.62 -12.52 15.94
N GLN A 4 -6.41 -11.51 16.35
CA GLN A 4 -7.39 -10.85 15.49
C GLN A 4 -6.62 -10.10 14.40
N GLY A 5 -6.63 -10.67 13.21
CA GLY A 5 -5.92 -10.15 12.06
C GLY A 5 -6.51 -10.69 10.77
N ILE A 6 -6.38 -9.90 9.71
CA ILE A 6 -6.75 -10.29 8.36
C ILE A 6 -5.55 -11.06 7.79
N ILE A 7 -5.80 -12.27 7.30
CA ILE A 7 -4.84 -13.02 6.50
C ILE A 7 -5.29 -12.89 5.05
N LEU A 8 -4.48 -12.24 4.23
CA LEU A 8 -4.71 -12.17 2.79
C LEU A 8 -3.75 -13.13 2.08
N ASP A 9 -4.30 -13.93 1.17
CA ASP A 9 -3.50 -14.70 0.23
C ASP A 9 -3.06 -13.77 -0.93
N LEU A 10 -1.78 -13.85 -1.30
CA LEU A 10 -1.14 -12.98 -2.27
C LEU A 10 -1.04 -13.62 -3.66
N PHE A 11 -1.71 -14.75 -3.92
CA PHE A 11 -1.77 -15.29 -5.28
C PHE A 11 -2.30 -14.25 -6.28
N GLY A 12 -1.45 -13.85 -7.24
CA GLY A 12 -1.77 -12.81 -8.22
C GLY A 12 -1.55 -11.36 -7.74
N PHE A 13 -1.00 -11.18 -6.54
CA PHE A 13 -0.71 -9.87 -5.95
C PHE A 13 0.78 -9.67 -5.70
N GLU A 14 1.29 -8.47 -5.97
CA GLU A 14 2.65 -8.06 -5.64
C GLU A 14 2.64 -7.15 -4.40
N ILE A 15 3.61 -7.35 -3.49
CA ILE A 15 3.84 -6.41 -2.39
C ILE A 15 5.01 -5.51 -2.76
N ILE A 16 4.76 -4.20 -2.76
CA ILE A 16 5.81 -3.20 -2.89
C ILE A 16 5.89 -2.38 -1.59
N GLU A 17 7.10 -2.07 -1.14
CA GLU A 17 7.33 -1.21 0.02
C GLU A 17 7.88 0.12 -0.48
N LEU A 18 7.24 1.20 -0.08
CA LEU A 18 7.60 2.56 -0.49
C LEU A 18 7.58 3.49 0.70
N VAL A 19 8.37 4.56 0.62
CA VAL A 19 8.41 5.61 1.62
C VAL A 19 7.71 6.85 1.04
N PRO A 20 6.61 7.32 1.65
CA PRO A 20 5.92 8.52 1.22
C PRO A 20 6.81 9.74 1.44
N THR A 21 6.89 10.58 0.43
CA THR A 21 7.61 11.86 0.50
C THR A 21 6.62 13.02 0.53
N LYS A 22 7.04 14.13 1.15
CA LYS A 22 6.26 15.35 1.11
C LYS A 22 6.32 15.93 -0.30
N PHE A 23 5.17 16.14 -0.91
CA PHE A 23 5.07 16.85 -2.18
C PHE A 23 3.89 17.83 -2.08
N GLY A 24 4.19 19.13 -2.24
CA GLY A 24 3.25 20.21 -1.93
C GLY A 24 2.63 20.06 -0.53
N ASN A 25 1.30 20.04 -0.49
CA ASN A 25 0.49 19.87 0.71
C ASN A 25 0.04 18.42 0.94
N GLY A 26 0.75 17.41 0.44
CA GLY A 26 0.37 15.99 0.61
C GLY A 26 1.56 15.07 0.94
N ALA A 27 1.25 13.84 1.31
CA ALA A 27 2.20 12.73 1.34
C ALA A 27 2.00 11.85 0.11
N HIS A 28 3.04 11.71 -0.70
CA HIS A 28 2.97 11.08 -2.00
C HIS A 28 3.84 9.83 -2.02
N LEU A 29 3.24 8.73 -2.48
CA LEU A 29 3.93 7.51 -2.86
C LEU A 29 4.15 7.53 -4.36
N LEU A 30 5.41 7.44 -4.80
CA LEU A 30 5.77 7.34 -6.22
C LEU A 30 5.56 5.90 -6.70
N ILE A 31 4.59 5.71 -7.57
CA ILE A 31 4.19 4.39 -8.06
C ILE A 31 4.84 4.11 -9.42
N PRO A 32 5.46 2.93 -9.62
CA PRO A 32 5.93 2.52 -10.92
C PRO A 32 4.83 2.51 -11.99
N LYS A 33 5.15 2.96 -13.21
CA LYS A 33 4.21 3.04 -14.34
C LYS A 33 3.50 1.71 -14.64
N LYS A 34 4.16 0.55 -14.39
CA LYS A 34 3.53 -0.78 -14.58
C LYS A 34 2.23 -0.98 -13.79
N TYR A 35 2.05 -0.22 -12.69
CA TYR A 35 0.86 -0.31 -11.84
C TYR A 35 -0.13 0.84 -12.04
N SER A 36 0.09 1.74 -13.01
CA SER A 36 -0.70 2.97 -13.13
C SER A 36 -2.21 2.76 -13.33
N LYS A 37 -2.59 1.58 -13.85
CA LYS A 37 -3.98 1.22 -14.12
C LYS A 37 -4.60 0.36 -13.00
N GLN A 38 -3.80 -0.11 -12.06
CA GLN A 38 -4.22 -1.08 -11.06
C GLN A 38 -4.84 -0.37 -9.85
N LYS A 39 -5.85 -0.98 -9.23
CA LYS A 39 -6.29 -0.59 -7.89
C LYS A 39 -5.27 -1.11 -6.89
N ILE A 40 -4.75 -0.22 -6.06
CA ILE A 40 -3.72 -0.53 -5.08
C ILE A 40 -4.30 -0.41 -3.68
N LYS A 41 -4.16 -1.47 -2.88
CA LYS A 41 -4.46 -1.44 -1.45
C LYS A 41 -3.21 -0.99 -0.71
N VAL A 42 -3.28 0.18 -0.08
CA VAL A 42 -2.22 0.75 0.74
C VAL A 42 -2.44 0.33 2.19
N ILE A 43 -1.44 -0.29 2.81
CA ILE A 43 -1.48 -0.64 4.23
C ILE A 43 -0.62 0.36 4.98
N VAL A 44 -1.28 1.22 5.76
CA VAL A 44 -0.62 2.20 6.62
C VAL A 44 -0.75 1.76 8.08
N GLY A 45 0.31 1.92 8.88
CA GLY A 45 0.27 1.57 10.30
C GLY A 45 1.45 0.73 10.79
N LYS A 46 1.15 -0.27 11.61
CA LYS A 46 2.12 -1.17 12.24
C LYS A 46 2.77 -2.13 11.23
N PRO A 47 3.95 -2.69 11.56
CA PRO A 47 4.61 -3.69 10.73
C PRO A 47 3.70 -4.89 10.44
N VAL A 48 3.71 -5.30 9.17
CA VAL A 48 2.92 -6.40 8.62
C VAL A 48 3.82 -7.59 8.33
N LYS A 49 3.44 -8.77 8.80
CA LYS A 49 4.20 -10.02 8.61
C LYS A 49 3.80 -10.66 7.29
N VAL A 50 4.80 -11.05 6.49
CA VAL A 50 4.59 -11.78 5.23
C VAL A 50 5.25 -13.15 5.37
N GLN A 51 4.50 -14.23 5.19
CA GLN A 51 4.97 -15.62 5.24
C GLN A 51 4.20 -16.48 4.25
N ASN A 52 4.89 -17.33 3.49
CA ASN A 52 4.30 -18.32 2.57
C ASN A 52 3.16 -17.76 1.68
N ASN A 53 3.44 -16.69 0.93
CA ASN A 53 2.45 -15.98 0.09
C ASN A 53 1.24 -15.42 0.85
N LYS A 54 1.30 -15.31 2.17
CA LYS A 54 0.24 -14.70 2.97
C LYS A 54 0.77 -13.46 3.66
N ILE A 55 -0.05 -12.42 3.74
CA ILE A 55 0.18 -11.26 4.57
C ILE A 55 -0.79 -11.30 5.75
N GLN A 56 -0.23 -11.21 6.95
CA GLN A 56 -0.99 -11.13 8.19
C GLN A 56 -0.97 -9.68 8.69
N ILE A 57 -2.15 -9.06 8.65
CA ILE A 57 -2.38 -7.67 9.03
C ILE A 57 -3.15 -7.67 10.35
N SER A 58 -2.60 -7.08 11.41
CA SER A 58 -3.38 -6.85 12.63
C SER A 58 -4.44 -5.80 12.36
N ILE A 59 -5.69 -6.03 12.75
CA ILE A 59 -6.75 -5.02 12.65
C ILE A 59 -6.52 -3.82 13.59
N PHE A 60 -5.64 -3.98 14.59
CA PHE A 60 -5.34 -2.94 15.56
C PHE A 60 -4.09 -2.16 15.16
N GLY A 61 -4.29 -0.89 14.77
CA GLY A 61 -3.21 0.02 14.40
C GLY A 61 -2.71 -0.14 12.97
N ASN A 62 -3.49 -0.81 12.10
CA ASN A 62 -3.35 -0.73 10.65
C ASN A 62 -4.64 -0.22 10.03
N GLU A 63 -4.49 0.50 8.94
CA GLU A 63 -5.57 0.97 8.08
C GLU A 63 -5.25 0.52 6.65
N ILE A 64 -6.26 0.02 5.95
CA ILE A 64 -6.16 -0.39 4.55
C ILE A 64 -6.93 0.64 3.71
N LEU A 65 -6.22 1.34 2.84
CA LEU A 65 -6.78 2.34 1.94
C LEU A 65 -6.80 1.80 0.52
N GLU A 66 -7.94 1.87 -0.17
CA GLU A 66 -7.97 1.64 -1.61
C GLU A 66 -7.67 2.94 -2.36
N ARG A 67 -6.69 2.88 -3.26
CA ARG A 67 -6.20 4.02 -4.03
C ARG A 67 -5.94 3.61 -5.47
N LYS A 68 -6.24 4.52 -6.39
CA LYS A 68 -5.83 4.43 -7.78
C LYS A 68 -4.66 5.39 -8.00
N PRO A 69 -3.55 4.95 -8.62
CA PRO A 69 -2.48 5.87 -8.98
C PRO A 69 -2.98 6.93 -9.95
N SER A 70 -2.61 8.18 -9.70
CA SER A 70 -2.90 9.30 -10.59
C SER A 70 -1.60 9.89 -11.14
N LYS A 71 -1.60 10.28 -12.41
CA LYS A 71 -0.44 10.94 -13.01
C LYS A 71 -0.29 12.34 -12.41
N PHE A 72 0.88 12.64 -11.87
CA PHE A 72 1.21 13.96 -11.34
C PHE A 72 2.63 14.32 -11.81
N GLY A 73 2.76 15.41 -12.57
CA GLY A 73 4.01 15.74 -13.25
C GLY A 73 4.52 14.60 -14.14
N THR A 74 5.75 14.14 -13.87
CA THR A 74 6.42 13.07 -14.63
C THR A 74 6.13 11.66 -14.09
N GLY A 75 5.52 11.52 -12.92
CA GLY A 75 5.31 10.25 -12.22
C GLY A 75 3.84 9.88 -12.00
N TYR A 76 3.62 8.67 -11.46
CA TYR A 76 2.33 8.26 -10.91
C TYR A 76 2.40 8.32 -9.40
N HIS A 77 1.35 8.83 -8.77
CA HIS A 77 1.34 9.14 -7.35
C HIS A 77 0.10 8.53 -6.70
N ILE A 78 0.29 8.04 -5.48
CA ILE A 78 -0.80 7.79 -4.53
C ILE A 78 -0.66 8.77 -3.38
N ILE A 79 -1.76 9.46 -3.06
CA ILE A 79 -1.82 10.36 -1.91
C ILE A 79 -2.31 9.57 -0.70
N ILE A 80 -1.59 9.72 0.42
CA ILE A 80 -1.92 9.11 1.71
C ILE A 80 -1.92 10.17 2.83
N PRO A 81 -2.40 9.83 4.04
CA PRO A 81 -2.37 10.76 5.17
C PRO A 81 -0.94 11.22 5.52
N LYS A 82 -0.78 12.53 5.80
CA LYS A 82 0.52 13.20 6.03
C LYS A 82 1.33 12.64 7.19
N ASN A 83 0.66 12.12 8.20
CA ASN A 83 1.26 11.49 9.37
C ASN A 83 2.06 10.21 9.03
N ASN A 84 2.05 9.77 7.77
CA ASN A 84 2.82 8.64 7.26
C ASN A 84 4.07 9.03 6.46
N ILE A 85 4.38 10.33 6.30
CA ILE A 85 5.63 10.77 5.64
C ILE A 85 6.83 10.17 6.37
N GLY A 86 7.78 9.62 5.61
CA GLY A 86 9.00 8.99 6.16
C GLY A 86 8.79 7.61 6.78
N LYS A 87 7.55 7.11 6.87
CA LYS A 87 7.27 5.74 7.34
C LYS A 87 7.27 4.77 6.17
N LYS A 88 7.78 3.56 6.36
CA LYS A 88 7.66 2.50 5.37
C LYS A 88 6.21 2.05 5.25
N ILE A 89 5.66 2.15 4.05
CA ILE A 89 4.28 1.79 3.74
C ILE A 89 4.31 0.60 2.77
N LYS A 90 3.51 -0.43 3.07
CA LYS A 90 3.34 -1.57 2.18
C LYS A 90 2.13 -1.35 1.29
N LEU A 91 2.27 -1.71 0.03
CA LEU A 91 1.24 -1.61 -0.99
C LEU A 91 1.03 -3.02 -1.52
N ILE A 92 -0.22 -3.47 -1.51
CA ILE A 92 -0.64 -4.69 -2.20
C ILE A 92 -1.21 -4.24 -3.53
N VAL A 93 -0.57 -4.71 -4.59
CA VAL A 93 -0.89 -4.37 -5.97
C VAL A 93 -1.42 -5.61 -6.64
N GLY A 94 -2.71 -5.60 -7.01
CA GLY A 94 -3.35 -6.74 -7.65
C GLY A 94 -3.31 -6.61 -9.16
N VAL A 95 -2.98 -7.72 -9.81
CA VAL A 95 -3.42 -7.94 -11.18
C VAL A 95 -4.91 -8.26 -11.06
N GLU A 96 -5.80 -7.26 -11.18
CA GLU A 96 -7.19 -7.58 -11.55
C GLU A 96 -7.06 -8.29 -12.91
N ASN A 97 -7.13 -9.63 -12.90
CA ASN A 97 -7.50 -10.37 -14.09
C ASN A 97 -8.94 -9.93 -14.37
N GLU A 98 -9.10 -9.00 -15.31
CA GLU A 98 -10.39 -8.72 -15.95
C GLU A 98 -10.97 -10.02 -16.54
#